data_AF-A0A7R9QTE5-F1
#
_entry.id   AF-A0A7R9QTE5-F1
#
_cell.length_a   1.000
_cell.length_b   1.000
_cell.length_c   1.000
_cell.angle_alpha   90.00
_cell.angle_beta   90.00
_cell.angle_gamma   90.00
#
_symmetry.space_group_name_H-M   'P 1'
#
loop_
_entity.id
_entity.type
_entity.pdbx_description
1 polymer ?
#
loop_
_entity_poly.entity_id
_entity_poly.type
_entity_poly.pdbx_seq_one_letter_code
_entity_poly.pdbx_strand_id
1 'polypeptide(L)'
;MDVKTPLIIRELCGQRIQQFINGGDFVLAMDEGNQLFSWGRNHRGQCARDVTPEGVYLKPQLISQLNDKNIAYICCGFYHSLALTTDGKAYGWGDNTLGQIGCDLENNIIRQRIVTKLGHNSHENHYKSLFIELSAIGSGGFGTVYKVKHRIDEHIYAVKRVQIKDFSEEYIQRVYKEVRNLGAVRSEYCVQYYNSWPEDKHLYIQMEFCSQNLRNIVEVKPRWK
;
A
#
# COMPACT_ATOMS: atom_id res chain seq x y z
N MET A 1 -11.09 28.24 -1.85
CA MET A 1 -11.42 28.81 -3.17
C MET A 1 -11.43 27.67 -4.16
N ASP A 2 -12.50 27.53 -4.93
CA ASP A 2 -12.64 26.41 -5.86
C ASP A 2 -12.15 26.82 -7.24
N VAL A 3 -11.34 25.97 -7.86
CA VAL A 3 -10.88 26.13 -9.24
C VAL A 3 -11.80 25.31 -10.13
N LYS A 4 -12.64 25.96 -10.95
CA LYS A 4 -13.66 25.31 -11.78
C LYS A 4 -13.21 25.02 -13.22
N THR A 5 -12.03 25.49 -13.61
CA THR A 5 -11.45 25.28 -14.94
C THR A 5 -10.03 24.74 -14.83
N PRO A 6 -9.57 23.89 -15.75
CA PRO A 6 -8.20 23.38 -15.73
C PRO A 6 -7.19 24.54 -15.78
N LEU A 7 -6.21 24.51 -14.88
CA LEU A 7 -5.10 25.48 -14.84
C LEU A 7 -3.78 24.76 -15.05
N ILE A 8 -2.84 25.45 -15.70
CA ILE A 8 -1.45 24.97 -15.82
C ILE A 8 -0.78 25.04 -14.44
N ILE A 9 -0.24 23.91 -13.98
CA ILE A 9 0.61 23.85 -12.78
C ILE A 9 2.03 24.23 -13.19
N ARG A 10 2.36 25.52 -13.12
CA ARG A 10 3.61 26.08 -13.65
C ARG A 10 4.85 25.47 -13.02
N GLU A 11 4.78 25.10 -11.74
CA GLU A 11 5.87 24.53 -10.97
C GLU A 11 6.31 23.13 -11.48
N LEU A 12 5.45 22.42 -12.21
CA LEU A 12 5.77 21.12 -12.80
C LEU A 12 6.14 21.21 -14.29
N CYS A 13 5.97 22.38 -14.91
CA CYS A 13 6.34 22.57 -16.31
C CYS A 13 7.85 22.36 -16.49
N GLY A 14 8.23 21.52 -17.46
CA GLY A 14 9.63 21.19 -17.75
C GLY A 14 10.21 20.04 -16.92
N GLN A 15 9.55 19.59 -15.85
CA GLN A 15 10.05 18.50 -15.01
C GLN A 15 9.89 17.11 -15.66
N ARG A 16 9.03 16.95 -16.68
CA ARG A 16 8.67 15.63 -17.27
C ARG A 16 8.15 14.65 -16.21
N ILE A 17 7.01 15.01 -15.61
CA ILE A 17 6.33 14.18 -14.62
C ILE A 17 5.83 12.89 -15.25
N GLN A 18 6.20 11.75 -14.68
CA GLN A 18 5.81 10.41 -15.14
C GLN A 18 4.75 9.75 -14.23
N GLN A 19 4.64 10.17 -12.97
CA GLN A 19 3.71 9.57 -12.02
C GLN A 19 3.14 10.61 -11.04
N PHE A 20 1.86 10.44 -10.69
CA PHE A 20 1.21 11.10 -9.57
C PHE A 20 0.60 10.06 -8.61
N ILE A 21 0.64 10.33 -7.31
CA ILE A 21 -0.07 9.56 -6.28
C ILE A 21 -0.89 10.52 -5.42
N ASN A 22 -2.17 10.21 -5.22
CA ASN A 22 -3.09 10.99 -4.38
C ASN A 22 -3.20 10.36 -2.98
N GLY A 23 -2.90 11.13 -1.94
CA GLY A 23 -3.01 10.77 -0.53
C GLY A 23 -4.24 11.32 0.17
N GLY A 24 -5.30 11.66 -0.58
CA GLY A 24 -6.53 12.29 -0.09
C GLY A 24 -6.46 13.81 -0.20
N ASP A 25 -5.71 14.44 0.72
CA ASP A 25 -5.58 15.91 0.81
C ASP A 25 -4.19 16.41 0.38
N PHE A 26 -3.33 15.52 -0.11
CA PHE A 26 -1.98 15.84 -0.60
C PHE A 26 -1.61 14.93 -1.77
N VAL A 27 -0.60 15.33 -2.51
CA VAL A 27 -0.17 14.66 -3.74
C VAL A 27 1.35 14.48 -3.70
N LEU A 28 1.80 13.33 -4.18
CA LEU A 28 3.19 13.10 -4.59
C LEU A 28 3.26 13.04 -6.11
N ALA A 29 4.33 13.58 -6.69
CA ALA A 29 4.61 13.46 -8.12
C ALA A 29 6.07 13.08 -8.35
N MET A 30 6.32 12.14 -9.25
CA MET A 30 7.66 11.70 -9.61
C MET A 30 7.94 12.01 -11.08
N ASP A 31 9.14 12.52 -11.36
CA ASP A 31 9.59 12.81 -12.71
C ASP A 31 10.47 11.70 -13.31
N GLU A 32 10.80 11.83 -14.60
CA GLU A 32 11.72 10.92 -15.31
C GLU A 32 13.16 10.94 -14.77
N GLY A 33 13.53 11.99 -14.02
CA GLY A 33 14.79 12.10 -13.30
C GLY A 33 14.78 11.37 -11.96
N ASN A 34 13.69 10.66 -11.64
CA ASN A 34 13.48 9.97 -10.37
C ASN A 34 13.48 10.92 -9.15
N GLN A 35 13.14 12.18 -9.37
CA GLN A 35 12.95 13.20 -8.34
C GLN A 35 11.50 13.21 -7.88
N LEU A 36 11.29 13.55 -6.60
CA LEU A 36 9.98 13.51 -5.95
C LEU A 36 9.52 14.90 -5.53
N PHE A 37 8.28 15.24 -5.86
CA PHE A 37 7.61 16.48 -5.51
C PHE A 37 6.40 16.20 -4.63
N SER A 38 6.06 17.12 -3.75
CA SER A 38 4.87 17.04 -2.89
C SER A 38 4.17 18.39 -2.74
N TRP A 39 2.85 18.33 -2.54
CA TRP A 39 2.03 19.48 -2.15
C TRP A 39 0.70 19.03 -1.55
N GLY A 40 -0.02 19.96 -0.94
CA GLY A 40 -1.26 19.76 -0.21
C GLY A 40 -1.03 19.74 1.29
N ARG A 41 -1.91 19.03 2.00
CA ARG A 41 -1.95 18.95 3.47
C ARG A 41 -0.68 18.33 4.04
N ASN A 42 -0.11 18.94 5.08
CA ASN A 42 1.13 18.54 5.74
C ASN A 42 1.07 18.53 7.28
N HIS A 43 -0.11 18.44 7.91
CA HIS A 43 -0.19 18.46 9.39
C HIS A 43 0.54 17.30 10.09
N ARG A 44 0.91 16.24 9.37
CA ARG A 44 1.66 15.08 9.88
C ARG A 44 3.04 14.96 9.26
N GLY A 45 3.48 15.94 8.46
CA GLY A 45 4.75 15.88 7.74
C GLY A 45 4.73 15.02 6.47
N GLN A 46 3.55 14.62 5.97
CA GLN A 46 3.40 13.74 4.80
C GLN A 46 3.91 14.34 3.47
N CYS A 47 4.18 15.64 3.40
CA CYS A 47 4.87 16.29 2.27
C CYS A 47 6.40 16.30 2.43
N ALA A 48 6.98 15.64 3.45
CA ALA A 48 8.41 15.63 3.77
C ALA A 48 8.99 17.04 4.04
N ARG A 49 8.22 17.86 4.75
CA ARG A 49 8.58 19.24 5.11
C ARG A 49 8.13 19.53 6.54
N ASP A 50 8.70 20.57 7.12
CA ASP A 50 8.28 21.07 8.43
C ASP A 50 6.77 21.37 8.46
N VAL A 51 6.15 21.19 9.63
CA VAL A 51 4.73 21.49 9.80
C VAL A 51 4.59 22.98 10.10
N THR A 52 4.02 23.74 9.16
CA THR A 52 3.67 25.16 9.39
C THR A 52 2.33 25.26 10.14
N PRO A 53 2.01 26.42 10.75
CA PRO A 53 0.71 26.64 11.38
C PRO A 53 -0.48 26.40 10.44
N GLU A 54 -0.33 26.76 9.16
CA GLU A 54 -1.34 26.54 8.12
C GLU A 54 -1.44 25.06 7.72
N GLY A 55 -0.34 24.30 7.89
CA GLY A 55 -0.28 22.87 7.64
C GLY A 55 -0.62 22.46 6.21
N VAL A 56 -0.41 23.35 5.23
CA VAL A 56 -0.70 23.12 3.81
C VAL A 56 0.35 23.78 2.92
N TYR A 57 0.77 23.07 1.88
CA TYR A 57 1.63 23.60 0.81
C TYR A 57 0.82 23.67 -0.48
N LEU A 58 0.57 24.86 -1.00
CA LEU A 58 -0.36 25.04 -2.13
C LEU A 58 0.24 24.70 -3.50
N LYS A 59 1.56 24.52 -3.58
CA LYS A 59 2.31 24.37 -4.82
C LYS A 59 3.21 23.14 -4.76
N PRO A 60 3.36 22.39 -5.86
CA PRO A 60 4.35 21.33 -5.97
C PRO A 60 5.74 21.85 -5.65
N GLN A 61 6.44 21.14 -4.78
CA GLN A 61 7.81 21.45 -4.42
C GLN A 61 8.62 20.17 -4.31
N LEU A 62 9.90 20.25 -4.72
CA LEU A 62 10.85 19.15 -4.60
C LEU A 62 11.03 18.74 -3.13
N ILE A 63 11.10 17.43 -2.90
CA ILE A 63 11.53 16.82 -1.63
C ILE A 63 13.06 16.71 -1.69
N SER A 64 13.74 17.75 -1.22
CA SER A 64 15.20 17.87 -1.33
C SER A 64 15.96 16.77 -0.57
N GLN A 65 15.36 16.22 0.50
CA GLN A 65 15.95 15.16 1.32
C GLN A 65 16.11 13.82 0.58
N LEU A 66 15.41 13.65 -0.55
CA LEU A 66 15.45 12.43 -1.38
C LEU A 66 16.08 12.64 -2.75
N ASN A 67 16.59 13.84 -3.04
CA ASN A 67 17.04 14.22 -4.38
C ASN A 67 18.22 13.38 -4.90
N ASP A 68 19.04 12.83 -4.01
CA ASP A 68 20.20 11.99 -4.33
C ASP A 68 19.91 10.48 -4.25
N LYS A 69 18.65 10.08 -4.03
CA LYS A 69 18.28 8.69 -3.69
C LYS A 69 17.81 7.85 -4.88
N ASN A 70 17.53 8.45 -6.04
CA ASN A 70 17.00 7.76 -7.24
C ASN A 70 15.75 6.92 -6.92
N ILE A 71 14.60 7.58 -6.85
CA ILE A 71 13.33 6.93 -6.52
C ILE A 71 12.83 6.07 -7.69
N ALA A 72 12.47 4.82 -7.40
CA ALA A 72 11.88 3.88 -8.35
C ALA A 72 10.36 3.79 -8.20
N TYR A 73 9.85 3.85 -6.97
CA TYR A 73 8.42 3.72 -6.69
C TYR A 73 7.99 4.62 -5.53
N ILE A 74 6.75 5.09 -5.60
CA ILE A 74 6.12 5.90 -4.56
C ILE A 74 4.72 5.41 -4.21
N CYS A 75 4.33 5.55 -2.95
CA CYS A 75 2.95 5.35 -2.50
C CYS A 75 2.64 6.20 -1.26
N CYS A 76 1.35 6.34 -0.93
CA CYS A 76 0.94 7.05 0.28
C CYS A 76 -0.39 6.53 0.84
N GLY A 77 -0.59 6.75 2.14
CA GLY A 77 -1.89 6.75 2.78
C GLY A 77 -2.39 8.17 3.04
N PHE A 78 -3.41 8.32 3.88
CA PHE A 78 -4.00 9.65 4.19
C PHE A 78 -3.03 10.65 4.84
N TYR A 79 -2.08 10.14 5.62
CA TYR A 79 -1.19 10.96 6.45
C TYR A 79 0.27 10.52 6.41
N HIS A 80 0.63 9.56 5.56
CA HIS A 80 2.00 9.06 5.45
C HIS A 80 2.34 8.73 4.00
N SER A 81 3.63 8.66 3.72
CA SER A 81 4.18 8.44 2.39
C SER A 81 5.35 7.49 2.48
N LEU A 82 5.55 6.72 1.41
CA LEU A 82 6.64 5.79 1.26
C LEU A 82 7.28 5.97 -0.13
N ALA A 83 8.59 5.79 -0.20
CA ALA A 83 9.34 5.74 -1.45
C ALA A 83 10.33 4.57 -1.42
N LEU A 84 10.52 3.94 -2.56
CA LEU A 84 11.50 2.86 -2.78
C LEU A 84 12.48 3.34 -3.82
N THR A 85 13.77 3.22 -3.54
CA THR A 85 14.85 3.59 -4.47
C THR A 85 15.20 2.45 -5.41
N THR A 86 15.91 2.77 -6.49
CA THR A 86 16.42 1.78 -7.44
C THR A 86 17.43 0.80 -6.82
N ASP A 87 18.13 1.19 -5.74
CA ASP A 87 19.03 0.33 -4.96
C ASP A 87 18.31 -0.46 -3.84
N GLY A 88 16.98 -0.43 -3.82
CA GLY A 88 16.13 -1.25 -2.96
C GLY A 88 15.94 -0.72 -1.53
N LYS A 89 16.38 0.50 -1.22
CA LYS A 89 16.13 1.15 0.08
C LYS A 89 14.72 1.73 0.13
N ALA A 90 14.03 1.49 1.23
CA ALA A 90 12.71 2.06 1.48
C ALA A 90 12.82 3.24 2.45
N TYR A 91 12.08 4.30 2.15
CA TYR A 91 11.95 5.50 2.96
C TYR A 91 10.48 5.68 3.28
N GLY A 92 10.17 6.16 4.48
CA GLY A 92 8.82 6.55 4.82
C GLY A 92 8.80 7.73 5.77
N TRP A 93 7.77 8.56 5.63
CA TRP A 93 7.61 9.79 6.38
C TRP A 93 6.12 10.11 6.57
N GLY A 94 5.81 10.98 7.53
CA GLY A 94 4.46 11.36 7.88
C GLY A 94 4.01 10.78 9.23
N ASP A 95 2.71 10.54 9.36
CA ASP A 95 2.12 9.92 10.54
C ASP A 95 2.65 8.49 10.73
N ASN A 96 3.16 8.24 11.92
CA ASN A 96 3.58 6.92 12.37
C ASN A 96 2.93 6.51 13.69
N THR A 97 1.85 7.20 14.11
CA THR A 97 1.18 6.93 15.40
C THR A 97 0.65 5.51 15.53
N LEU A 98 0.38 4.83 14.41
CA LEU A 98 -0.05 3.43 14.38
C LEU A 98 1.02 2.51 13.75
N GLY A 99 2.26 2.97 13.62
CA GLY A 99 3.34 2.21 12.97
C GLY A 99 3.21 2.12 11.44
N GLN A 100 2.52 3.07 10.80
CA GLN A 100 2.24 3.02 9.35
C GLN A 100 3.51 3.06 8.48
N ILE A 101 4.60 3.67 8.98
CA ILE A 101 5.89 3.73 8.29
C ILE A 101 6.65 2.39 8.41
N GLY A 102 6.35 1.61 9.46
CA GLY A 102 7.00 0.33 9.71
C GLY A 102 8.42 0.42 10.29
N CYS A 103 8.89 1.62 10.70
CA CYS A 103 10.06 1.77 11.57
C CYS A 103 9.63 2.22 12.97
N ASP A 104 10.37 1.69 13.95
CA ASP A 104 10.47 2.31 15.26
C ASP A 104 11.47 3.47 15.13
N LEU A 105 11.11 4.66 15.60
CA LEU A 105 11.96 5.86 15.51
C LEU A 105 13.32 5.71 16.24
N GLU A 106 13.53 4.60 16.95
CA GLU A 106 14.73 4.31 17.75
C GLU A 106 15.78 3.43 17.04
N ASN A 107 15.49 2.78 15.90
CA ASN A 107 16.46 1.92 15.22
C ASN A 107 16.48 2.10 13.70
N ASN A 108 17.46 2.87 13.24
CA ASN A 108 17.82 3.17 11.85
C ASN A 108 18.28 1.94 11.02
N ILE A 109 17.53 0.85 11.03
CA ILE A 109 17.78 -0.29 10.14
C ILE A 109 16.46 -0.88 9.66
N ILE A 110 15.88 -0.33 8.58
CA ILE A 110 14.87 -1.07 7.81
C ILE A 110 15.55 -1.79 6.65
N ARG A 111 15.42 -3.12 6.70
CA ARG A 111 15.78 -4.07 5.64
C ARG A 111 14.89 -3.85 4.41
N GLN A 112 15.52 -3.88 3.25
CA GLN A 112 14.91 -3.83 1.91
C GLN A 112 13.62 -4.64 1.85
N ARG A 113 12.53 -4.03 1.38
CA ARG A 113 11.37 -4.80 0.92
C ARG A 113 10.65 -4.02 -0.18
N ILE A 114 10.83 -4.51 -1.40
CA ILE A 114 10.19 -4.02 -2.61
C ILE A 114 8.68 -4.24 -2.48
N VAL A 115 7.88 -3.17 -2.52
CA VAL A 115 6.41 -3.25 -2.60
C VAL A 115 5.99 -2.65 -3.92
N THR A 116 5.76 -3.50 -4.91
CA THR A 116 5.01 -3.15 -6.12
C THR A 116 3.54 -3.06 -5.71
N LYS A 117 2.90 -1.89 -5.84
CA LYS A 117 1.45 -1.77 -5.65
C LYS A 117 0.81 -1.04 -6.84
N LEU A 118 0.14 -1.82 -7.67
CA LEU A 118 -0.83 -1.38 -8.66
C LEU A 118 -1.98 -0.68 -7.94
N GLY A 119 -2.22 0.59 -8.26
CA GLY A 119 -3.35 1.36 -7.73
C GLY A 119 -4.67 0.91 -8.34
N HIS A 120 -5.75 0.98 -7.57
CA HIS A 120 -7.09 0.80 -8.10
C HIS A 120 -7.94 2.06 -7.91
N ASN A 121 -8.37 2.58 -9.06
CA ASN A 121 -9.53 3.44 -9.22
C ASN A 121 -10.80 2.67 -8.83
N SER A 122 -11.72 3.38 -8.20
CA SER A 122 -12.85 2.88 -7.43
C SER A 122 -14.11 2.54 -8.23
N HIS A 123 -14.02 2.04 -9.47
CA HIS A 123 -15.26 1.81 -10.24
C HIS A 123 -15.47 0.44 -10.92
N GLU A 124 -14.48 -0.44 -11.07
CA GLU A 124 -14.74 -1.80 -11.59
C GLU A 124 -13.76 -2.85 -11.03
N ASN A 125 -13.78 -3.09 -9.71
CA ASN A 125 -13.02 -4.19 -9.10
C ASN A 125 -13.86 -5.46 -9.05
N HIS A 126 -14.14 -6.04 -10.22
CA HIS A 126 -14.72 -7.37 -10.25
C HIS A 126 -13.59 -8.41 -10.11
N TYR A 127 -13.57 -9.21 -9.06
CA TYR A 127 -12.53 -10.22 -8.82
C TYR A 127 -12.31 -11.10 -10.05
N LYS A 128 -13.40 -11.46 -10.74
CA LYS A 128 -13.34 -12.26 -11.98
C LYS A 128 -12.75 -11.51 -13.18
N SER A 129 -12.88 -10.18 -13.24
CA SER A 129 -12.30 -9.36 -14.31
C SER A 129 -10.79 -9.14 -14.13
N LEU A 130 -10.30 -9.21 -12.90
CA LEU A 130 -8.88 -9.00 -12.56
C LEU A 130 -8.09 -10.29 -12.41
N PHE A 131 -8.74 -11.38 -12.00
CA PHE A 131 -8.05 -12.62 -11.64
C PHE A 131 -8.55 -13.84 -12.41
N ILE A 132 -7.62 -14.74 -12.70
CA ILE A 132 -7.86 -16.11 -13.13
C ILE A 132 -7.61 -17.00 -11.91
N GLU A 133 -8.64 -17.70 -11.44
CA GLU A 133 -8.49 -18.67 -10.36
C GLU A 133 -7.79 -19.92 -10.87
N LEU A 134 -6.72 -20.34 -10.19
CA LEU A 134 -5.93 -21.51 -10.58
C LEU A 134 -6.29 -22.72 -9.73
N SER A 135 -6.22 -22.57 -8.40
CA SER A 135 -6.54 -23.66 -7.47
C SER A 135 -6.83 -23.13 -6.07
N ALA A 136 -7.63 -23.87 -5.29
CA ALA A 136 -7.70 -23.66 -3.85
C ALA A 136 -6.40 -24.17 -3.21
N ILE A 137 -5.83 -23.41 -2.27
CA ILE A 137 -4.56 -23.74 -1.60
C ILE A 137 -4.68 -23.80 -0.08
N GLY A 138 -5.87 -23.53 0.48
CA GLY A 138 -6.14 -23.71 1.89
C GLY A 138 -7.52 -23.23 2.29
N SER A 139 -7.98 -23.65 3.46
CA SER A 139 -9.20 -23.16 4.09
C SER A 139 -8.93 -22.88 5.57
N GLY A 140 -9.56 -21.83 6.10
CA GLY A 140 -9.48 -21.45 7.51
C GLY A 140 -10.86 -21.04 8.02
N GLY A 141 -10.93 -20.66 9.30
CA GLY A 141 -12.21 -20.44 10.00
C GLY A 141 -13.18 -19.43 9.37
N PHE A 142 -12.70 -18.57 8.47
CA PHE A 142 -13.49 -17.51 7.85
C PHE A 142 -13.54 -17.60 6.32
N GLY A 143 -12.92 -18.61 5.68
CA GLY A 143 -12.98 -18.71 4.22
C GLY A 143 -11.90 -19.57 3.57
N THR A 144 -11.89 -19.56 2.25
CA THR A 144 -10.99 -20.35 1.40
C THR A 144 -9.96 -19.43 0.75
N VAL A 145 -8.70 -19.89 0.69
CA VAL A 145 -7.60 -19.22 0.00
C VAL A 145 -7.40 -19.85 -1.36
N TYR A 146 -7.35 -19.01 -2.38
CA TYR A 146 -7.16 -19.38 -3.76
C TYR A 146 -5.82 -18.87 -4.27
N LYS A 147 -5.09 -19.71 -4.99
CA LYS A 147 -4.01 -19.27 -5.86
C LYS A 147 -4.64 -18.73 -7.12
N VAL A 148 -4.30 -17.49 -7.46
CA VAL A 148 -4.85 -16.78 -8.61
C VAL A 148 -3.73 -16.17 -9.43
N LYS A 149 -3.99 -15.95 -10.71
CA LYS A 149 -3.13 -15.18 -11.61
C LYS A 149 -3.85 -13.89 -11.97
N HIS A 150 -3.22 -12.75 -11.75
CA HIS A 150 -3.79 -11.47 -12.14
C HIS A 150 -3.60 -11.26 -13.65
N ARG A 151 -4.64 -10.77 -14.32
CA ARG A 151 -4.76 -10.78 -15.78
C ARG A 151 -3.94 -9.70 -16.49
N ILE A 152 -3.50 -8.68 -15.76
CA ILE A 152 -2.79 -7.53 -16.32
C ILE A 152 -1.28 -7.67 -16.13
N ASP A 153 -0.85 -7.93 -14.90
CA ASP A 153 0.58 -8.07 -14.54
C ASP A 153 1.06 -9.52 -14.62
N GLU A 154 0.16 -10.48 -14.89
CA GLU A 154 0.42 -11.92 -14.98
C GLU A 154 0.99 -12.55 -13.70
N HIS A 155 0.98 -11.81 -12.58
CA HIS A 155 1.58 -12.24 -11.32
C HIS A 155 0.66 -13.20 -10.55
N ILE A 156 1.27 -14.08 -9.74
CA ILE A 156 0.55 -15.06 -8.93
C ILE A 156 0.32 -14.50 -7.53
N TYR A 157 -0.95 -14.49 -7.12
CA TYR A 157 -1.37 -14.04 -5.79
C TYR A 157 -2.09 -15.16 -5.05
N ALA A 158 -2.13 -15.04 -3.72
CA ALA A 158 -3.05 -15.77 -2.89
C ALA A 158 -4.22 -14.83 -2.55
N VAL A 159 -5.45 -15.24 -2.80
CA VAL A 159 -6.64 -14.45 -2.44
C VAL A 159 -7.51 -15.24 -1.47
N LYS A 160 -7.72 -14.71 -0.26
CA LYS A 160 -8.67 -15.27 0.70
C LYS A 160 -10.05 -14.71 0.38
N ARG A 161 -11.01 -15.60 0.16
CA ARG A 161 -12.42 -15.27 -0.02
C ARG A 161 -13.18 -15.58 1.26
N VAL A 162 -13.68 -14.54 1.91
CA VAL A 162 -14.46 -14.62 3.15
C VAL A 162 -15.92 -14.36 2.83
N GLN A 163 -16.81 -15.31 3.13
CA GLN A 163 -18.24 -15.09 2.96
C GLN A 163 -18.77 -14.21 4.11
N ILE A 164 -19.42 -13.10 3.77
CA ILE A 164 -20.07 -12.22 4.74
C ILE A 164 -21.57 -12.42 4.59
N LYS A 165 -22.15 -13.28 5.45
CA LYS A 165 -23.59 -13.58 5.44
C LYS A 165 -24.42 -12.43 6.00
N ASP A 166 -23.93 -11.76 7.04
CA ASP A 166 -24.59 -10.61 7.68
C ASP A 166 -23.54 -9.51 7.95
N PHE A 167 -23.62 -8.39 7.22
CA PHE A 167 -22.74 -7.23 7.36
C PHE A 167 -23.00 -6.47 8.68
N SER A 168 -22.91 -7.13 9.84
CA SER A 168 -22.79 -6.38 11.10
C SER A 168 -21.39 -5.77 11.16
N GLU A 169 -21.30 -4.49 11.52
CA GLU A 169 -20.01 -3.79 11.65
C GLU A 169 -19.04 -4.57 12.55
N GLU A 170 -19.56 -5.20 13.61
CA GLU A 170 -18.77 -6.04 14.51
C GLU A 170 -18.16 -7.26 13.81
N TYR A 171 -18.92 -7.95 12.93
CA TYR A 171 -18.40 -9.09 12.17
C TYR A 171 -17.34 -8.66 11.16
N ILE A 172 -17.56 -7.53 10.47
CA ILE A 172 -16.60 -6.95 9.53
C ILE A 172 -15.29 -6.57 10.27
N GLN A 173 -15.41 -5.95 11.44
CA GLN A 173 -14.25 -5.60 12.28
C GLN A 173 -13.50 -6.85 12.75
N ARG A 174 -14.21 -7.94 13.09
CA ARG A 174 -13.59 -9.23 13.43
C ARG A 174 -12.85 -9.84 12.23
N VAL A 175 -13.41 -9.76 11.03
CA VAL A 175 -12.74 -10.22 9.80
C VAL A 175 -11.50 -9.38 9.53
N TYR A 176 -11.57 -8.05 9.61
CA TYR A 176 -10.38 -7.19 9.45
C TYR A 176 -9.32 -7.40 10.54
N LYS A 177 -9.73 -7.69 11.77
CA LYS A 177 -8.82 -8.05 12.86
C LYS A 177 -8.15 -9.39 12.61
N GLU A 178 -8.88 -10.39 12.11
CA GLU A 178 -8.31 -11.68 11.73
C GLU A 178 -7.37 -11.53 10.53
N VAL A 179 -7.71 -10.70 9.52
CA VAL A 179 -6.82 -10.37 8.40
C VAL A 179 -5.53 -9.72 8.88
N ARG A 180 -5.61 -8.77 9.83
CA ARG A 180 -4.43 -8.19 10.48
C ARG A 180 -3.60 -9.22 11.25
N ASN A 181 -4.26 -10.15 11.94
CA ASN A 181 -3.58 -11.21 12.68
C ASN A 181 -2.91 -12.21 11.74
N LEU A 182 -3.57 -12.60 10.65
CA LEU A 182 -2.96 -13.41 9.59
C LEU A 182 -1.81 -12.65 8.91
N GLY A 183 -1.86 -11.31 8.89
CA GLY A 183 -0.76 -10.37 8.66
C GLY A 183 0.52 -10.66 9.41
N ALA A 184 0.37 -11.08 10.67
CA ALA A 184 1.46 -11.34 11.59
C ALA A 184 1.92 -12.81 11.56
N VAL A 185 1.14 -13.72 10.95
CA VAL A 185 1.47 -15.15 10.86
C VAL A 185 2.24 -15.41 9.56
N ARG A 186 3.48 -15.90 9.68
CA ARG A 186 4.27 -16.34 8.52
C ARG A 186 3.81 -17.73 8.10
N SER A 187 3.19 -17.83 6.93
CA SER A 187 2.82 -19.10 6.28
C SER A 187 3.83 -19.42 5.17
N GLU A 188 4.04 -20.71 4.89
CA GLU A 188 4.86 -21.16 3.77
C GLU A 188 4.34 -20.71 2.39
N TYR A 189 3.07 -20.28 2.31
CA TYR A 189 2.42 -19.86 1.06
C TYR A 189 2.07 -18.37 0.99
N CYS A 190 2.14 -17.64 2.11
CA CYS A 190 1.63 -16.27 2.21
C CYS A 190 2.60 -15.35 2.95
N VAL A 191 3.13 -14.34 2.26
CA VAL A 191 4.26 -13.51 2.72
C VAL A 191 3.89 -12.06 3.00
N GLN A 192 2.85 -11.53 2.35
CA GLN A 192 2.44 -10.13 2.51
C GLN A 192 0.97 -9.89 2.18
N TYR A 193 0.38 -8.86 2.78
CA TYR A 193 -1.00 -8.41 2.52
C TYR A 193 -0.95 -7.18 1.63
N TYR A 194 -1.67 -7.21 0.51
CA TYR A 194 -1.69 -6.10 -0.43
C TYR A 194 -2.98 -5.31 -0.33
N ASN A 195 -4.13 -5.96 -0.43
CA ASN A 195 -5.40 -5.25 -0.57
C ASN A 195 -6.56 -6.07 -0.04
N SER A 196 -7.68 -5.40 0.22
CA SER A 196 -8.95 -6.07 0.49
C SER A 196 -10.11 -5.26 -0.06
N TRP A 197 -11.10 -5.93 -0.64
CA TRP A 197 -12.30 -5.29 -1.17
C TRP A 197 -13.54 -6.19 -1.00
N PRO A 198 -14.71 -5.59 -0.72
CA PRO A 198 -15.96 -6.33 -0.72
C PRO A 198 -16.54 -6.44 -2.14
N GLU A 199 -17.12 -7.60 -2.46
CA GLU A 199 -17.82 -7.87 -3.73
C GLU A 199 -18.72 -9.10 -3.57
N ASP A 200 -19.94 -9.08 -4.13
CA ASP A 200 -20.88 -10.22 -4.17
C ASP A 200 -21.05 -10.97 -2.85
N LYS A 201 -21.27 -10.25 -1.74
CA LYS A 201 -21.38 -10.79 -0.35
C LYS A 201 -20.10 -11.50 0.16
N HIS A 202 -18.97 -11.21 -0.46
CA HIS A 202 -17.67 -11.68 -0.03
C HIS A 202 -16.74 -10.51 0.26
N LEU A 203 -15.80 -10.72 1.16
CA LEU A 203 -14.59 -9.90 1.27
C LEU A 203 -13.44 -10.69 0.68
N TYR A 204 -12.80 -10.10 -0.32
CA TYR A 204 -11.58 -10.61 -0.91
C TYR A 204 -10.39 -9.95 -0.24
N ILE A 205 -9.37 -10.74 0.08
CA ILE A 205 -8.11 -10.27 0.65
C ILE A 205 -6.99 -10.80 -0.23
N GLN A 206 -6.31 -9.91 -0.93
CA GLN A 206 -5.18 -10.23 -1.80
C GLN A 206 -3.87 -10.21 -1.02
N MET A 207 -3.10 -11.27 -1.22
CA MET A 207 -1.85 -11.57 -0.52
C MET A 207 -0.79 -12.04 -1.53
N GLU A 208 0.48 -11.86 -1.16
CA GLU A 208 1.62 -12.37 -1.91
C GLU A 208 1.70 -13.88 -1.82
N PHE A 209 1.74 -14.54 -2.98
CA PHE A 209 1.94 -15.98 -3.05
C PHE A 209 3.43 -16.29 -3.02
N CYS A 210 3.88 -17.00 -1.99
CA CYS A 210 5.26 -17.50 -1.95
C CYS A 210 5.38 -18.76 -2.79
N SER A 211 6.18 -18.71 -3.86
CA SER A 211 6.46 -19.86 -4.73
C SER A 211 7.65 -20.71 -4.27
N GLN A 212 8.39 -20.28 -3.26
CA GLN A 212 9.63 -20.94 -2.83
C GLN A 212 9.40 -21.84 -1.59
N ASN A 213 9.87 -23.08 -1.67
CA ASN A 213 9.99 -24.00 -0.54
C ASN A 213 10.96 -23.42 0.52
N LEU A 214 10.45 -22.56 1.41
CA LEU A 214 11.19 -22.02 2.53
C LEU A 214 11.29 -23.08 3.64
N ARG A 215 12.24 -24.01 3.52
CA ARG A 215 12.51 -25.11 4.47
C ARG A 215 12.89 -24.68 5.91
N ASN A 216 12.85 -23.40 6.26
CA ASN A 216 13.29 -22.89 7.57
C ASN A 216 12.33 -21.83 8.13
N ILE A 217 11.05 -22.16 8.32
CA ILE A 217 10.13 -21.30 9.09
C ILE A 217 9.83 -22.00 10.41
N VAL A 218 10.31 -21.39 11.50
CA VAL A 218 9.98 -21.79 12.87
C VAL A 218 8.49 -21.55 13.08
N GLU A 219 7.77 -22.65 13.32
CA GLU A 219 6.34 -22.69 13.60
C GLU A 219 6.04 -21.88 14.89
N VAL A 220 5.61 -20.63 14.77
CA VAL A 220 5.12 -19.87 15.93
C VAL A 220 3.68 -20.31 16.18
N LYS A 221 3.51 -21.31 17.06
CA LYS A 221 2.19 -21.72 17.51
C LYS A 221 1.54 -20.57 18.29
N PRO A 222 0.35 -20.08 17.88
CA PRO A 222 -0.36 -19.08 18.65
C PRO A 222 -0.74 -19.68 20.01
N ARG A 223 -0.22 -19.09 21.10
CA ARG A 223 -0.71 -19.36 22.44
C ARG A 223 -1.98 -18.55 22.64
N TRP A 224 -3.11 -19.23 22.58
CA TRP A 224 -4.39 -18.69 23.01
C TRP A 224 -4.39 -18.64 24.56
N LYS A 225 -4.44 -17.44 25.11
CA LYS A 225 -4.91 -17.18 26.48
C LYS A 225 -6.01 -16.13 26.40
#